data_AF-A0A6C0JUD1-F1
#
_entry.id   AF-A0A6C0JUD1-F1
#
_cell.length_a   1.000
_cell.length_b   1.000
_cell.length_c   1.000
_cell.angle_alpha   90.00
_cell.angle_beta   90.00
_cell.angle_gamma   90.00
#
_symmetry.space_group_name_H-M   'P 1'
#
loop_
_entity.id
_entity.type
_entity.pdbx_description
1 polymer ?
#
loop_
_entity_poly.entity_id
_entity_poly.type
_entity_poly.pdbx_seq_one_letter_code
_entity_poly.pdbx_strand_id
1 'polypeptide(L)'
;MCNKRKLCETECDDCIKRSFAAFENEEILAMWSEDNVLLPHQVVINSSKKFLFDCIGCGHQISHYLNKMMKKLHWCNYCGREQICGKKDCEFCFVITFAYLCPDRAQYVVPESELQPWEVTAYSHCNLLFQCIICPHEFLCNPKDIMINGRWCPFCTDKQLCKDQDCNYCFVKSMASLEPIKLASWIRKPDDPDPRDIFLGTKKMFTFQCKECGDIFTKTLYQIGIKNTWCTLCTNKTEKKIYEHLISIFRKDDIIRGAAFDWCRNPVTNRHLPFDFVIKSLMKIIECDGDHHFIDLPYYNNSDHGQKQERDLYKIKMAKENGYSMVRLYQRRIS
;
A
#
# COMPACT_ATOMS: atom_id res chain seq x y z
N MET A 1 -63.12 12.13 -28.36
CA MET A 1 -62.58 11.03 -27.53
C MET A 1 -61.16 11.36 -27.12
N CYS A 2 -60.85 11.29 -25.82
CA CYS A 2 -59.51 11.60 -25.31
C CYS A 2 -58.51 10.50 -25.72
N ASN A 3 -57.34 10.90 -26.22
CA ASN A 3 -56.32 9.96 -26.66
C ASN A 3 -55.64 9.32 -25.44
N LYS A 4 -55.52 7.98 -25.41
CA LYS A 4 -54.85 7.27 -24.30
C LYS A 4 -53.36 7.58 -24.19
N ARG A 5 -52.72 8.11 -25.25
CA ARG A 5 -51.27 8.36 -25.35
C ARG A 5 -50.85 9.83 -25.28
N LYS A 6 -51.79 10.79 -25.38
CA LYS A 6 -51.50 12.25 -25.34
C LYS A 6 -52.59 12.97 -24.53
N LEU A 7 -52.20 14.01 -23.79
CA LEU A 7 -53.14 14.91 -23.14
C LEU A 7 -53.82 15.80 -24.18
N CYS A 8 -55.08 16.15 -23.95
CA CYS A 8 -55.80 17.14 -24.76
C CYS A 8 -55.23 18.55 -24.52
N GLU A 9 -55.42 19.44 -25.49
CA GLU A 9 -55.02 20.85 -25.38
C GLU A 9 -55.95 21.65 -24.44
N THR A 10 -57.19 21.20 -24.29
CA THR A 10 -58.18 21.75 -23.36
C THR A 10 -58.23 20.94 -22.07
N GLU A 11 -58.51 21.59 -20.94
CA GLU A 11 -58.69 20.91 -19.65
C GLU A 11 -59.81 19.86 -19.74
N CYS A 12 -59.47 18.62 -19.38
CA CYS A 12 -60.36 17.47 -19.44
C CYS A 12 -60.10 16.57 -18.22
N ASP A 13 -61.14 16.15 -17.50
CA ASP A 13 -60.98 15.40 -16.23
C ASP A 13 -60.15 14.12 -16.39
N ASP A 14 -60.32 13.41 -17.51
CA ASP A 14 -59.57 12.19 -17.83
C ASP A 14 -58.08 12.48 -18.15
N CYS A 15 -57.78 13.69 -18.61
CA CYS A 15 -56.43 14.17 -18.87
C CYS A 15 -55.73 14.55 -17.56
N ILE A 16 -56.43 15.26 -16.68
CA ILE A 16 -55.92 15.66 -15.36
C ILE A 16 -55.49 14.43 -14.55
N LYS A 17 -56.33 13.38 -14.52
CA LYS A 17 -56.04 12.11 -13.83
C LYS A 17 -54.77 11.39 -14.33
N ARG A 18 -54.32 11.68 -15.56
CA ARG A 18 -53.11 11.09 -16.17
C ARG A 18 -51.93 12.06 -16.21
N SER A 19 -52.14 13.27 -15.72
CA SER A 19 -51.14 14.33 -15.64
C SER A 19 -50.38 14.30 -14.32
N PHE A 20 -49.30 15.06 -14.22
CA PHE A 20 -48.55 15.23 -12.98
C PHE A 20 -49.36 15.95 -11.90
N ALA A 21 -50.37 16.76 -12.27
CA ALA A 21 -51.25 17.42 -11.30
C ALA A 21 -52.06 16.44 -10.43
N ALA A 22 -52.26 15.20 -10.87
CA ALA A 22 -52.95 14.16 -10.10
C ALA A 22 -51.98 13.26 -9.31
N PHE A 23 -50.73 13.69 -9.11
CA PHE A 23 -49.75 12.90 -8.37
C PHE A 23 -50.11 12.83 -6.88
N GLU A 24 -50.11 11.62 -6.33
CA GLU A 24 -50.58 11.36 -4.96
C GLU A 24 -49.67 11.94 -3.87
N ASN A 25 -48.37 12.14 -4.16
CA ASN A 25 -47.45 12.75 -3.21
C ASN A 25 -47.50 14.28 -3.36
N GLU A 26 -48.28 14.91 -2.47
CA GLU A 26 -48.49 16.37 -2.44
C GLU A 26 -47.19 17.15 -2.22
N GLU A 27 -46.23 16.64 -1.44
CA GLU A 27 -44.94 17.31 -1.22
C GLU A 27 -44.14 17.42 -2.53
N ILE A 28 -44.09 16.35 -3.32
CA ILE A 28 -43.40 16.34 -4.62
C ILE A 28 -44.14 17.22 -5.63
N LEU A 29 -45.47 17.23 -5.60
CA LEU A 29 -46.27 18.11 -6.47
C LEU A 29 -46.02 19.59 -6.13
N ALA A 30 -45.95 19.92 -4.84
CA ALA A 30 -45.66 21.28 -4.36
C ALA A 30 -44.23 21.75 -4.70
N MET A 31 -43.31 20.84 -5.00
CA MET A 31 -41.95 21.16 -5.44
C MET A 31 -41.87 21.51 -6.93
N TRP A 32 -42.97 21.47 -7.70
CA TRP A 32 -42.92 21.89 -9.10
C TRP A 32 -42.49 23.35 -9.22
N SER A 33 -41.38 23.59 -9.92
CA SER A 33 -40.86 24.95 -10.03
C SER A 33 -41.70 25.79 -10.99
N GLU A 34 -41.91 27.06 -10.64
CA GLU A 34 -42.54 28.08 -11.49
C GLU A 34 -41.71 28.39 -12.74
N ASP A 35 -40.41 28.07 -12.73
CA ASP A 35 -39.52 28.23 -13.89
C ASP A 35 -39.79 27.22 -15.01
N ASN A 36 -40.65 26.22 -14.79
CA ASN A 36 -41.10 25.33 -15.85
C ASN A 36 -42.08 26.04 -16.78
N VAL A 37 -41.85 25.92 -18.08
CA VAL A 37 -42.77 26.43 -19.12
C VAL A 37 -44.14 25.73 -19.08
N LEU A 38 -44.17 24.46 -18.67
CA LEU A 38 -45.41 23.67 -18.60
C LEU A 38 -45.94 23.62 -17.17
N LEU A 39 -47.26 23.68 -17.03
CA LEU A 39 -47.93 23.45 -15.76
C LEU A 39 -48.07 21.93 -15.49
N PRO A 40 -48.19 21.50 -14.22
CA PRO A 40 -48.32 20.09 -13.86
C PRO A 40 -49.42 19.34 -14.62
N HIS A 41 -50.57 19.97 -14.87
CA HIS A 41 -51.70 19.34 -15.55
C HIS A 41 -51.47 19.13 -17.07
N GLN A 42 -50.46 19.80 -17.63
CA GLN A 42 -50.07 19.70 -19.04
C GLN A 42 -49.01 18.61 -19.28
N VAL A 43 -48.49 17.98 -18.23
CA VAL A 43 -47.41 16.99 -18.30
C VAL A 43 -47.94 15.61 -17.91
N VAL A 44 -47.75 14.60 -18.77
CA VAL A 44 -48.07 13.21 -18.41
C VAL A 44 -47.18 12.71 -17.27
N ILE A 45 -47.77 12.05 -16.27
CA ILE A 45 -47.08 11.63 -15.04
C ILE A 45 -45.83 10.76 -15.28
N ASN A 46 -45.84 9.94 -16.34
CA ASN A 46 -44.73 9.04 -16.71
C ASN A 46 -43.77 9.63 -17.74
N SER A 47 -43.70 10.96 -17.86
CA SER A 47 -42.83 11.62 -18.84
C SER A 47 -41.35 11.27 -18.63
N SER A 48 -40.67 10.91 -19.72
CA SER A 48 -39.21 10.72 -19.75
C SER A 48 -38.43 12.03 -19.95
N LYS A 49 -39.08 13.20 -19.82
CA LYS A 49 -38.44 14.52 -19.91
C LYS A 49 -37.97 14.99 -18.54
N LYS A 50 -37.01 15.93 -18.56
CA LYS A 50 -36.58 16.64 -17.35
C LYS A 50 -37.47 17.85 -17.08
N PHE A 51 -37.72 18.11 -15.81
CA PHE A 51 -38.39 19.30 -15.31
C PHE A 51 -37.61 19.84 -14.11
N LEU A 52 -37.88 21.10 -13.78
CA LEU A 52 -37.29 21.79 -12.65
C LEU A 52 -38.14 21.58 -11.39
N PHE A 53 -37.49 21.32 -10.27
CA PHE A 53 -38.15 21.14 -8.98
C PHE A 53 -37.40 21.91 -7.90
N ASP A 54 -38.13 22.71 -7.12
CA ASP A 54 -37.61 23.48 -5.99
C ASP A 54 -37.71 22.64 -4.72
N CYS A 55 -36.59 22.09 -4.28
CA CYS A 55 -36.57 21.14 -3.18
C CYS A 55 -36.87 21.83 -1.84
N ILE A 56 -38.03 21.55 -1.24
CA ILE A 56 -38.44 22.10 0.06
C ILE A 56 -37.39 21.85 1.16
N GLY A 57 -36.73 20.68 1.15
CA GLY A 57 -35.78 20.30 2.20
C GLY A 57 -34.45 21.07 2.19
N CYS A 58 -34.02 21.60 1.03
CA CYS A 58 -32.73 22.30 0.93
C CYS A 58 -32.79 23.64 0.20
N GLY A 59 -33.95 24.04 -0.32
CA GLY A 59 -34.14 25.26 -1.09
C GLY A 59 -33.50 25.28 -2.48
N HIS A 60 -32.92 24.16 -2.94
CA HIS A 60 -32.27 24.11 -4.25
C HIS A 60 -33.23 23.68 -5.36
N GLN A 61 -33.11 24.36 -6.49
CA GLN A 61 -33.72 23.92 -7.73
C GLN A 61 -32.89 22.79 -8.37
N ILE A 62 -33.56 21.72 -8.79
CA ILE A 62 -32.94 20.58 -9.48
C ILE A 62 -33.63 20.27 -10.80
N SER A 63 -32.85 19.84 -11.79
CA SER A 63 -33.37 19.33 -13.06
C SER A 63 -33.38 17.80 -13.06
N HIS A 64 -34.56 17.19 -12.99
CA HIS A 64 -34.69 15.73 -12.87
C HIS A 64 -35.71 15.16 -13.87
N TYR A 65 -35.47 13.91 -14.30
CA TYR A 65 -36.43 13.15 -15.10
C TYR A 65 -37.67 12.81 -14.27
N LEU A 66 -38.86 13.20 -14.73
CA LEU A 66 -40.10 12.99 -13.99
C LEU A 66 -40.33 11.50 -13.70
N ASN A 67 -40.21 10.64 -14.71
CA ASN A 67 -40.40 9.20 -14.54
C ASN A 67 -39.39 8.49 -13.62
N LYS A 68 -38.23 9.09 -13.35
CA LYS A 68 -37.21 8.55 -12.43
C LYS A 68 -37.35 9.11 -11.03
N MET A 69 -37.90 10.32 -10.89
CA MET A 69 -38.16 10.94 -9.59
C MET A 69 -39.07 10.04 -8.74
N MET A 70 -40.05 9.38 -9.37
CA MET A 70 -41.01 8.49 -8.73
C MET A 70 -40.42 7.18 -8.16
N LYS A 71 -39.12 6.90 -8.36
CA LYS A 71 -38.52 5.59 -8.05
C LYS A 71 -37.37 5.62 -7.03
N LYS A 72 -36.91 6.79 -6.58
CA LYS A 72 -35.74 6.91 -5.68
C LYS A 72 -36.12 7.53 -4.34
N LEU A 73 -35.62 6.93 -3.25
CA LEU A 73 -35.71 7.46 -1.88
C LEU A 73 -34.93 8.78 -1.69
N HIS A 74 -33.91 9.02 -2.53
CA HIS A 74 -33.08 10.23 -2.54
C HIS A 74 -33.04 10.82 -3.96
N TRP A 75 -33.98 11.71 -4.25
CA TRP A 75 -34.15 12.33 -5.56
C TRP A 75 -33.39 13.67 -5.69
N CYS A 76 -33.14 14.35 -4.57
CA CYS A 76 -32.34 15.57 -4.51
C CYS A 76 -30.87 15.23 -4.21
N ASN A 77 -30.00 15.49 -5.19
CA ASN A 77 -28.54 15.33 -5.12
C ASN A 77 -27.88 16.21 -4.05
N TYR A 78 -28.46 17.38 -3.74
CA TYR A 78 -27.97 18.23 -2.64
C TYR A 78 -28.30 17.62 -1.28
N CYS A 79 -29.55 17.19 -1.04
CA CYS A 79 -29.94 16.52 0.20
C CYS A 79 -29.20 15.19 0.41
N GLY A 80 -28.90 14.48 -0.69
CA GLY A 80 -28.08 13.27 -0.69
C GLY A 80 -26.58 13.52 -0.44
N ARG A 81 -26.15 14.79 -0.32
CA ARG A 81 -24.74 15.20 -0.16
C ARG A 81 -23.84 14.76 -1.32
N GLU A 82 -24.42 14.51 -2.48
CA GLU A 82 -23.71 14.12 -3.69
C GLU A 82 -23.14 15.35 -4.43
N GLN A 83 -23.75 16.52 -4.22
CA GLN A 83 -23.40 17.76 -4.91
C GLN A 83 -23.59 19.00 -4.01
N ILE A 84 -22.87 20.07 -4.31
CA ILE A 84 -23.10 21.43 -3.80
C ILE A 84 -23.46 22.39 -4.93
N CYS A 85 -24.12 23.50 -4.61
CA CYS A 85 -24.59 24.45 -5.62
C CYS A 85 -23.53 25.48 -6.07
N GLY A 86 -22.34 25.48 -5.45
CA GLY A 86 -21.25 26.40 -5.77
C GLY A 86 -21.42 27.84 -5.25
N LYS A 87 -22.55 28.15 -4.60
CA LYS A 87 -22.77 29.46 -3.97
C LYS A 87 -22.09 29.52 -2.60
N LYS A 88 -21.22 30.51 -2.39
CA LYS A 88 -20.45 30.68 -1.14
C LYS A 88 -21.32 30.94 0.10
N ASP A 89 -22.47 31.58 -0.10
CA ASP A 89 -23.44 31.96 0.92
C ASP A 89 -24.53 30.89 1.15
N CYS A 90 -24.47 29.76 0.45
CA CYS A 90 -25.41 28.67 0.70
C CYS A 90 -25.02 27.91 1.97
N GLU A 91 -25.64 28.27 3.10
CA GLU A 91 -25.42 27.61 4.40
C GLU A 91 -25.64 26.10 4.34
N PHE A 92 -26.69 25.66 3.64
CA PHE A 92 -27.00 24.24 3.46
C PHE A 92 -25.84 23.46 2.83
N CYS A 93 -25.25 24.01 1.76
CA CYS A 93 -24.12 23.37 1.09
C CYS A 93 -22.82 23.54 1.88
N PHE A 94 -22.61 24.68 2.52
CA PHE A 94 -21.37 24.96 3.24
C PHE A 94 -21.07 23.91 4.33
N VAL A 95 -22.08 23.52 5.11
CA VAL A 95 -21.91 22.57 6.23
C VAL A 95 -21.58 21.14 5.81
N ILE A 96 -21.62 20.83 4.52
CA ILE A 96 -21.23 19.52 3.97
C ILE A 96 -19.91 19.54 3.18
N THR A 97 -19.30 20.73 3.07
CA THR A 97 -18.02 20.90 2.35
C THR A 97 -16.87 20.25 3.11
N PHE A 98 -15.78 19.97 2.38
CA PHE A 98 -14.54 19.51 2.99
C PHE A 98 -13.94 20.58 3.92
N ALA A 99 -14.06 21.87 3.56
CA ALA A 99 -13.65 22.99 4.42
C ALA A 99 -14.28 22.93 5.81
N TYR A 100 -15.60 22.68 5.88
CA TYR A 100 -16.33 22.70 7.13
C TYR A 100 -16.15 21.42 7.96
N LEU A 101 -16.18 20.25 7.31
CA LEU A 101 -16.14 18.97 8.02
C LEU A 101 -14.72 18.47 8.34
N CYS A 102 -13.69 19.02 7.68
CA CYS A 102 -12.30 18.65 7.93
C CYS A 102 -11.36 19.87 7.91
N PRO A 103 -11.60 20.89 8.75
CA PRO A 103 -10.85 22.15 8.71
C PRO A 103 -9.34 21.92 8.93
N ASP A 104 -8.99 20.98 9.81
CA ASP A 104 -7.60 20.64 10.13
C ASP A 104 -6.80 20.17 8.91
N ARG A 105 -7.46 19.59 7.91
CA ARG A 105 -6.81 19.15 6.67
C ARG A 105 -7.03 20.13 5.53
N ALA A 106 -8.20 20.77 5.48
CA ALA A 106 -8.56 21.75 4.47
C ALA A 106 -7.58 22.93 4.42
N GLN A 107 -7.06 23.37 5.57
CA GLN A 107 -6.06 24.45 5.65
C GLN A 107 -4.75 24.19 4.89
N TYR A 108 -4.49 22.93 4.52
CA TYR A 108 -3.28 22.54 3.78
C TYR A 108 -3.50 22.39 2.28
N VAL A 109 -4.70 22.71 1.77
CA VAL A 109 -4.90 22.82 0.31
C VAL A 109 -4.17 24.05 -0.20
N VAL A 110 -3.36 23.88 -1.23
CA VAL A 110 -2.56 24.98 -1.80
C VAL A 110 -3.41 25.86 -2.71
N PRO A 111 -3.07 27.16 -2.85
CA PRO A 111 -3.80 28.07 -3.75
C PRO A 111 -3.87 27.60 -5.21
N GLU A 112 -2.87 26.86 -5.67
CA GLU A 112 -2.74 26.32 -7.02
C GLU A 112 -3.66 25.10 -7.28
N SER A 113 -4.33 24.58 -6.24
CA SER A 113 -5.30 23.50 -6.40
C SER A 113 -6.47 23.94 -7.29
N GLU A 114 -6.79 23.13 -8.31
CA GLU A 114 -7.89 23.39 -9.26
C GLU A 114 -9.25 23.59 -8.58
N LEU A 115 -9.43 22.92 -7.44
CA LEU A 115 -10.59 23.06 -6.58
C LEU A 115 -10.13 23.42 -5.17
N GLN A 116 -10.94 24.22 -4.49
CA GLN A 116 -10.72 24.61 -3.11
C GLN A 116 -11.63 23.83 -2.16
N PRO A 117 -11.28 23.72 -0.86
CA PRO A 117 -12.02 22.88 0.09
C PRO A 117 -13.51 23.20 0.23
N TRP A 118 -13.93 24.45 0.02
CA TRP A 118 -15.32 24.87 0.08
C TRP A 118 -16.10 24.57 -1.21
N GLU A 119 -15.41 24.17 -2.28
CA GLU A 119 -15.99 23.86 -3.59
C GLU A 119 -16.29 22.38 -3.77
N VAL A 120 -15.95 21.55 -2.78
CA VAL A 120 -16.17 20.10 -2.81
C VAL A 120 -16.82 19.60 -1.53
N THR A 121 -17.64 18.56 -1.64
CA THR A 121 -18.16 17.86 -0.46
C THR A 121 -17.04 17.09 0.25
N ALA A 122 -17.19 16.87 1.56
CA ALA A 122 -16.20 16.10 2.33
C ALA A 122 -16.04 14.63 1.87
N TYR A 123 -17.00 14.12 1.11
CA TYR A 123 -17.00 12.76 0.56
C TYR A 123 -16.84 12.74 -0.96
N SER A 124 -16.35 13.83 -1.54
CA SER A 124 -16.08 13.93 -2.97
C SER A 124 -14.93 13.01 -3.40
N HIS A 125 -15.01 12.56 -4.65
CA HIS A 125 -13.94 11.84 -5.35
C HIS A 125 -13.01 12.78 -6.14
N CYS A 126 -13.31 14.09 -6.19
CA CYS A 126 -12.43 15.08 -6.79
C CYS A 126 -11.13 15.21 -5.97
N ASN A 127 -10.00 15.34 -6.65
CA ASN A 127 -8.72 15.56 -5.99
C ASN A 127 -8.56 17.04 -5.63
N LEU A 128 -7.98 17.29 -4.46
CA LEU A 128 -7.43 18.57 -4.04
C LEU A 128 -5.90 18.41 -3.98
N LEU A 129 -5.17 19.48 -4.28
CA LEU A 129 -3.71 19.53 -4.13
C LEU A 129 -3.36 20.04 -2.72
N PHE A 130 -2.64 19.23 -1.96
CA PHE A 130 -2.27 19.53 -0.57
C PHE A 130 -0.77 19.71 -0.42
N GLN A 131 -0.36 20.70 0.39
CA GLN A 131 0.98 20.76 0.96
C GLN A 131 1.07 19.84 2.17
N CYS A 132 2.02 18.91 2.17
CA CYS A 132 2.23 18.06 3.33
C CYS A 132 2.87 18.85 4.50
N ILE A 133 2.40 18.58 5.72
CA ILE A 133 2.93 19.20 6.95
C ILE A 133 4.18 18.52 7.51
N ILE A 134 4.44 17.26 7.10
CA ILE A 134 5.51 16.43 7.65
C ILE A 134 6.72 16.38 6.71
N CYS A 135 6.48 16.56 5.41
CA CYS A 135 7.50 16.45 4.38
C CYS A 135 7.32 17.58 3.35
N PRO A 136 8.33 17.88 2.53
CA PRO A 136 8.28 19.04 1.63
C PRO A 136 7.35 18.87 0.42
N HIS A 137 6.63 17.75 0.32
CA HIS A 137 5.90 17.40 -0.89
C HIS A 137 4.48 17.95 -0.91
N GLU A 138 4.09 18.40 -2.09
CA GLU A 138 2.70 18.51 -2.49
C GLU A 138 2.17 17.18 -3.01
N PHE A 139 0.89 16.89 -2.78
CA PHE A 139 0.27 15.65 -3.26
C PHE A 139 -1.21 15.83 -3.51
N LEU A 140 -1.72 15.11 -4.52
CA LEU A 140 -3.14 15.03 -4.81
C LEU A 140 -3.81 13.98 -3.91
N CYS A 141 -4.94 14.34 -3.32
CA CYS A 141 -5.78 13.42 -2.57
C CYS A 141 -7.25 13.84 -2.67
N ASN A 142 -8.18 12.89 -2.66
CA ASN A 142 -9.61 13.21 -2.61
C ASN A 142 -10.10 13.27 -1.16
N PRO A 143 -11.04 14.18 -0.83
CA PRO A 143 -11.66 14.30 0.50
C PRO A 143 -12.16 12.97 1.07
N LYS A 144 -12.83 12.14 0.26
CA LYS A 144 -13.40 10.87 0.72
C LYS A 144 -12.35 9.92 1.31
N ASP A 145 -11.19 9.80 0.68
CA ASP A 145 -10.09 8.97 1.18
C ASP A 145 -9.52 9.47 2.50
N ILE A 146 -9.51 10.79 2.72
CA ILE A 146 -9.10 11.40 3.98
C ILE A 146 -10.14 11.09 5.06
N MET A 147 -11.42 11.31 4.76
CA MET A 147 -12.52 11.16 5.73
C MET A 147 -12.78 9.71 6.14
N ILE A 148 -12.70 8.77 5.20
CA ILE A 148 -13.06 7.36 5.44
C ILE A 148 -11.83 6.52 5.77
N ASN A 149 -10.75 6.67 4.99
CA ASN A 149 -9.60 5.77 5.09
C ASN A 149 -8.45 6.37 5.93
N GLY A 150 -8.56 7.62 6.38
CA GLY A 150 -7.48 8.34 7.09
C GLY A 150 -6.21 8.49 6.24
N ARG A 151 -6.32 8.37 4.92
CA ARG A 151 -5.17 8.48 4.01
C ARG A 151 -4.81 9.94 3.83
N TRP A 152 -3.51 10.24 3.83
CA TRP A 152 -3.00 11.60 3.69
C TRP A 152 -1.86 11.61 2.67
N CYS A 153 -0.63 11.81 3.13
CA CYS A 153 0.53 11.96 2.26
C CYS A 153 1.14 10.61 1.85
N PRO A 154 1.24 10.30 0.54
CA PRO A 154 1.85 9.07 0.05
C PRO A 154 3.37 9.04 0.26
N PHE A 155 4.04 10.20 0.33
CA PHE A 155 5.48 10.29 0.59
C PHE A 155 5.84 10.01 2.06
N CYS A 156 4.96 10.36 3.00
CA CYS A 156 5.15 10.06 4.41
C CYS A 156 4.95 8.58 4.72
N THR A 157 4.07 7.90 3.98
CA THR A 157 3.69 6.51 4.20
C THR A 157 4.47 5.51 3.34
N ASP A 158 5.61 5.94 2.78
CA ASP A 158 6.50 5.12 1.94
C ASP A 158 5.78 4.46 0.75
N LYS A 159 4.77 5.16 0.19
CA LYS A 159 4.07 4.75 -1.02
C LYS A 159 4.59 5.43 -2.27
N GLN A 160 5.19 6.60 -2.13
CA GLN A 160 5.78 7.35 -3.24
C GLN A 160 7.13 7.99 -2.91
N LEU A 161 8.03 8.01 -3.89
CA LEU A 161 9.25 8.80 -3.92
C LEU A 161 9.08 9.87 -5.01
N CYS A 162 9.51 11.11 -4.76
CA CYS A 162 9.46 12.16 -5.76
C CYS A 162 10.58 11.98 -6.80
N LYS A 163 10.43 12.63 -7.95
CA LYS A 163 11.43 12.63 -9.03
C LYS A 163 12.51 13.69 -8.87
N ASP A 164 12.32 14.61 -7.94
CA ASP A 164 13.33 15.58 -7.55
C ASP A 164 14.56 14.88 -6.95
N GLN A 165 15.70 15.07 -7.61
CA GLN A 165 16.98 14.48 -7.24
C GLN A 165 17.54 15.11 -5.97
N ASP A 166 17.22 16.38 -5.71
CA ASP A 166 17.73 17.15 -4.57
C ASP A 166 16.84 16.99 -3.33
N CYS A 167 15.70 16.30 -3.46
CA CYS A 167 14.83 16.01 -2.33
C CYS A 167 15.46 15.01 -1.36
N ASN A 168 16.13 15.53 -0.32
CA ASN A 168 16.75 14.74 0.72
C ASN A 168 15.75 13.81 1.45
N TYR A 169 14.50 14.27 1.67
CA TYR A 169 13.47 13.46 2.35
C TYR A 169 13.21 12.13 1.62
N CYS A 170 13.13 12.17 0.29
CA CYS A 170 12.99 10.96 -0.51
C CYS A 170 14.32 10.24 -0.72
N PHE A 171 15.45 10.94 -0.73
CA PHE A 171 16.78 10.32 -0.92
C PHE A 171 17.05 9.31 0.20
N VAL A 172 16.92 9.72 1.46
CA VAL A 172 17.21 8.87 2.62
C VAL A 172 16.33 7.61 2.67
N LYS A 173 15.13 7.66 2.08
CA LYS A 173 14.19 6.54 1.97
C LYS A 173 14.43 5.65 0.75
N SER A 174 15.29 6.04 -0.17
CA SER A 174 15.58 5.30 -1.42
C SER A 174 16.79 4.40 -1.29
N MET A 175 16.94 3.42 -2.18
CA MET A 175 18.11 2.54 -2.25
C MET A 175 19.39 3.34 -2.50
N ALA A 176 19.30 4.50 -3.15
CA ALA A 176 20.44 5.39 -3.38
C ALA A 176 21.11 5.89 -2.10
N SER A 177 20.44 5.84 -0.94
CA SER A 177 21.04 6.22 0.35
C SER A 177 21.90 5.13 0.99
N LEU A 178 21.99 3.94 0.38
CA LEU A 178 22.95 2.92 0.82
C LEU A 178 24.38 3.45 0.77
N GLU A 179 25.22 2.97 1.69
CA GLU A 179 26.67 3.21 1.62
C GLU A 179 27.20 2.90 0.21
N PRO A 180 28.13 3.71 -0.33
CA PRO A 180 28.61 3.56 -1.71
C PRO A 180 29.10 2.14 -2.04
N ILE A 181 29.79 1.47 -1.10
CA ILE A 181 30.27 0.10 -1.31
C ILE A 181 29.13 -0.93 -1.40
N LYS A 182 28.05 -0.75 -0.63
CA LYS A 182 26.86 -1.62 -0.66
C LYS A 182 26.07 -1.41 -1.94
N LEU A 183 25.90 -0.15 -2.36
CA LEU A 183 25.23 0.19 -3.61
C LEU A 183 26.01 -0.34 -4.82
N ALA A 184 27.33 -0.15 -4.85
CA ALA A 184 28.21 -0.67 -5.90
C ALA A 184 28.32 -2.22 -5.90
N SER A 185 27.93 -2.88 -4.80
CA SER A 185 27.85 -4.34 -4.71
C SER A 185 26.59 -4.89 -5.38
N TRP A 186 25.59 -4.08 -5.72
CA TRP A 186 24.36 -4.56 -6.35
C TRP A 186 24.64 -5.08 -7.77
N ILE A 187 24.24 -6.34 -8.03
CA ILE A 187 24.27 -6.92 -9.38
C ILE A 187 23.02 -6.45 -10.12
N ARG A 188 23.17 -5.42 -10.95
CA ARG A 188 22.10 -4.83 -11.77
C ARG A 188 21.79 -5.65 -13.01
N LYS A 189 20.51 -5.73 -13.35
CA LYS A 189 19.99 -6.16 -14.65
C LYS A 189 19.73 -4.93 -15.54
N PRO A 190 19.69 -5.10 -16.87
CA PRO A 190 19.43 -3.98 -17.80
C PRO A 190 18.13 -3.22 -17.51
N ASP A 191 17.08 -3.91 -17.09
CA ASP A 191 15.74 -3.33 -16.84
C ASP A 191 15.54 -2.91 -15.37
N ASP A 192 16.58 -2.97 -14.53
CA ASP A 192 16.43 -2.58 -13.13
C ASP A 192 16.26 -1.05 -13.01
N PRO A 193 15.28 -0.57 -12.23
CA PRO A 193 15.02 0.85 -12.05
C PRO A 193 16.20 1.56 -11.39
N ASP A 194 16.21 2.89 -11.49
CA ASP A 194 17.19 3.72 -10.79
C ASP A 194 17.11 3.48 -9.27
N PRO A 195 18.23 3.33 -8.54
CA PRO A 195 18.24 3.23 -7.08
C PRO A 195 17.41 4.32 -6.37
N ARG A 196 17.35 5.53 -6.95
CA ARG A 196 16.56 6.65 -6.45
C ARG A 196 15.06 6.36 -6.42
N ASP A 197 14.60 5.48 -7.30
CA ASP A 197 13.19 5.08 -7.46
C ASP A 197 12.82 3.81 -6.68
N ILE A 198 13.76 3.21 -5.95
CA ILE A 198 13.53 1.99 -5.18
C ILE A 198 13.49 2.35 -3.70
N PHE A 199 12.42 2.00 -2.98
CA PHE A 199 12.37 2.18 -1.53
C PHE A 199 13.39 1.30 -0.80
N LEU A 200 14.17 1.90 0.09
CA LEU A 200 15.08 1.22 1.01
C LEU A 200 14.33 0.25 1.94
N GLY A 201 13.10 0.58 2.32
CA GLY A 201 12.23 -0.26 3.16
C GLY A 201 11.59 -1.45 2.44
N THR A 202 11.85 -1.67 1.15
CA THR A 202 11.18 -2.75 0.41
C THR A 202 11.60 -4.15 0.88
N LYS A 203 10.64 -5.07 0.87
CA LYS A 203 10.84 -6.50 1.13
C LYS A 203 11.15 -7.30 -0.14
N LYS A 204 11.35 -6.64 -1.29
CA LYS A 204 11.84 -7.29 -2.50
C LYS A 204 13.29 -7.73 -2.31
N MET A 205 13.65 -8.88 -2.87
CA MET A 205 14.99 -9.46 -2.81
C MET A 205 15.87 -8.89 -3.93
N PHE A 206 17.12 -8.56 -3.58
CA PHE A 206 18.14 -8.08 -4.49
C PHE A 206 19.41 -8.93 -4.32
N THR A 207 20.17 -9.09 -5.41
CA THR A 207 21.40 -9.89 -5.43
C THR A 207 22.61 -8.96 -5.39
N PHE A 208 23.53 -9.23 -4.49
CA PHE A 208 24.74 -8.44 -4.30
C PHE A 208 25.97 -9.32 -4.45
N GLN A 209 27.04 -8.75 -4.99
CA GLN A 209 28.39 -9.29 -4.92
C GLN A 209 29.21 -8.41 -3.97
N CYS A 210 29.50 -8.92 -2.78
CA CYS A 210 30.29 -8.22 -1.77
C CYS A 210 31.63 -7.78 -2.35
N LYS A 211 31.93 -6.48 -2.35
CA LYS A 211 33.23 -5.99 -2.85
C LYS A 211 34.41 -6.35 -1.94
N GLU A 212 34.17 -6.70 -0.69
CA GLU A 212 35.24 -7.08 0.26
C GLU A 212 35.69 -8.54 0.13
N CYS A 213 34.75 -9.47 -0.06
CA CYS A 213 35.03 -10.91 -0.10
C CYS A 213 34.64 -11.59 -1.42
N GLY A 214 34.07 -10.85 -2.37
CA GLY A 214 33.63 -11.36 -3.67
C GLY A 214 32.40 -12.28 -3.61
N ASP A 215 31.75 -12.39 -2.45
CA ASP A 215 30.65 -13.32 -2.24
C ASP A 215 29.35 -12.83 -2.86
N ILE A 216 28.59 -13.75 -3.48
CA ILE A 216 27.27 -13.46 -4.05
C ILE A 216 26.19 -13.93 -3.08
N PHE A 217 25.32 -13.01 -2.69
CA PHE A 217 24.22 -13.29 -1.77
C PHE A 217 22.97 -12.49 -2.11
N THR A 218 21.81 -12.94 -1.63
CA THR A 218 20.53 -12.24 -1.82
C THR A 218 19.97 -11.75 -0.49
N LYS A 219 19.47 -10.52 -0.47
CA LYS A 219 18.84 -9.91 0.71
C LYS A 219 17.76 -8.93 0.29
N THR A 220 16.82 -8.66 1.19
CA THR A 220 15.90 -7.53 1.01
C THR A 220 16.58 -6.21 1.34
N LEU A 221 16.15 -5.11 0.71
CA LEU A 221 16.69 -3.79 1.10
C LEU A 221 16.30 -3.42 2.53
N TYR A 222 15.11 -3.82 3.01
CA TYR A 222 14.74 -3.65 4.41
C TYR A 222 15.77 -4.28 5.36
N GLN A 223 16.26 -5.48 5.04
CA GLN A 223 17.32 -6.13 5.82
C GLN A 223 18.64 -5.36 5.80
N ILE A 224 18.97 -4.71 4.69
CA ILE A 224 20.24 -4.01 4.49
C ILE A 224 20.19 -2.60 5.07
N GLY A 225 19.19 -1.80 4.69
CA GLY A 225 19.08 -0.39 5.06
C GLY A 225 18.46 -0.14 6.42
N ILE A 226 17.52 -0.99 6.87
CA ILE A 226 16.80 -0.78 8.14
C ILE A 226 17.35 -1.67 9.26
N LYS A 227 17.57 -2.96 8.98
CA LYS A 227 18.13 -3.90 9.97
C LYS A 227 19.67 -3.92 10.00
N ASN A 228 20.32 -3.15 9.14
CA ASN A 228 21.77 -3.06 9.00
C ASN A 228 22.48 -4.43 8.89
N THR A 229 21.88 -5.36 8.14
CA THR A 229 22.47 -6.68 7.88
C THR A 229 23.11 -6.72 6.49
N TRP A 230 24.33 -7.26 6.40
CA TRP A 230 25.10 -7.30 5.15
C TRP A 230 25.62 -8.72 4.84
N CYS A 231 26.76 -8.83 4.17
CA CYS A 231 27.40 -10.09 3.83
C CYS A 231 27.75 -10.88 5.11
N THR A 232 27.16 -12.07 5.24
CA THR A 232 27.35 -12.94 6.41
C THR A 232 28.80 -13.38 6.55
N LEU A 233 29.52 -13.61 5.46
CA LEU A 233 30.95 -13.90 5.52
C LEU A 233 31.76 -12.75 6.12
N CYS A 234 31.49 -11.50 5.73
CA CYS A 234 32.21 -10.36 6.31
C CYS A 234 31.89 -10.17 7.80
N THR A 235 30.66 -10.49 8.20
CA THR A 235 30.26 -10.49 9.62
C THR A 235 30.94 -11.62 10.40
N ASN A 236 30.94 -12.84 9.87
CA ASN A 236 31.46 -14.03 10.51
C ASN A 236 32.95 -14.23 10.17
N LYS A 237 33.81 -13.48 10.86
CA LYS A 237 35.27 -13.45 10.60
C LYS A 237 35.93 -14.84 10.56
N THR A 238 35.44 -15.81 11.34
CA THR A 238 35.98 -17.17 11.39
C THR A 238 35.56 -18.00 10.19
N GLU A 239 34.28 -18.00 9.85
CA GLU A 239 33.78 -18.61 8.62
C GLU A 239 34.49 -18.04 7.39
N LYS A 240 34.76 -16.73 7.38
CA LYS A 240 35.57 -16.10 6.32
C LYS A 240 36.96 -16.72 6.22
N LYS A 241 37.70 -16.85 7.33
CA LYS A 241 39.03 -17.47 7.33
C LYS A 241 39.00 -18.93 6.88
N ILE A 242 38.00 -19.70 7.34
CA ILE A 242 37.80 -21.08 6.90
C ILE A 242 37.55 -21.10 5.40
N TYR A 243 36.65 -20.26 4.90
CA TYR A 243 36.34 -20.17 3.49
C TYR A 243 37.55 -19.80 2.64
N GLU A 244 38.33 -18.79 3.04
CA GLU A 244 39.57 -18.38 2.38
C GLU A 244 40.59 -19.51 2.32
N HIS A 245 40.73 -20.27 3.40
CA HIS A 245 41.59 -21.45 3.42
C HIS A 245 41.06 -22.55 2.49
N LEU A 246 39.76 -22.83 2.51
CA LEU A 246 39.16 -23.86 1.65
C LEU A 246 39.33 -23.53 0.17
N ILE A 247 39.09 -22.29 -0.26
CA ILE A 247 39.27 -21.89 -1.68
C ILE A 247 40.74 -21.82 -2.10
N SER A 248 41.69 -21.81 -1.15
CA SER A 248 43.12 -21.91 -1.46
C SER A 248 43.54 -23.34 -1.82
N ILE A 249 42.74 -24.34 -1.43
CA ILE A 249 43.01 -25.77 -1.62
C ILE A 249 42.09 -26.38 -2.69
N PHE A 250 40.81 -26.01 -2.66
CA PHE A 250 39.76 -26.56 -3.52
C PHE A 250 39.26 -25.51 -4.51
N ARG A 251 38.67 -25.96 -5.62
CA ARG A 251 38.00 -25.04 -6.54
C ARG A 251 36.80 -24.40 -5.85
N LYS A 252 36.58 -23.11 -6.10
CA LYS A 252 35.49 -22.35 -5.46
C LYS A 252 34.10 -22.97 -5.71
N ASP A 253 33.88 -23.51 -6.90
CA ASP A 253 32.64 -24.18 -7.30
C ASP A 253 32.45 -25.56 -6.64
N ASP A 254 33.50 -26.14 -6.05
CA ASP A 254 33.43 -27.38 -5.27
C ASP A 254 32.93 -27.15 -3.84
N ILE A 255 32.98 -25.90 -3.36
CA ILE A 255 32.60 -25.50 -2.00
C ILE A 255 31.21 -24.86 -2.01
N ILE A 256 30.25 -25.50 -1.35
CA ILE A 256 28.94 -24.91 -1.05
C ILE A 256 28.99 -24.35 0.38
N ARG A 257 28.45 -23.15 0.60
CA ARG A 257 28.30 -22.58 1.95
C ARG A 257 26.84 -22.52 2.36
N GLY A 258 26.56 -22.64 3.66
CA GLY A 258 25.19 -22.60 4.19
C GLY A 258 24.31 -23.67 3.54
N ALA A 259 24.88 -24.83 3.24
CA ALA A 259 24.23 -25.87 2.43
C ALA A 259 23.01 -26.42 3.17
N ALA A 260 21.84 -26.22 2.58
CA ALA A 260 20.58 -26.75 3.08
C ALA A 260 20.13 -27.92 2.18
N PHE A 261 19.82 -29.06 2.79
CA PHE A 261 19.38 -30.25 2.08
C PHE A 261 17.99 -30.67 2.54
N ASP A 262 17.15 -31.14 1.62
CA ASP A 262 15.79 -31.55 1.95
C ASP A 262 15.71 -32.70 2.96
N TRP A 263 16.74 -33.54 3.00
CA TRP A 263 16.89 -34.60 3.99
C TRP A 263 17.31 -34.10 5.38
N CYS A 264 17.71 -32.84 5.55
CA CYS A 264 18.08 -32.29 6.87
C CYS A 264 17.12 -31.16 7.27
N ARG A 265 16.03 -31.53 7.94
CA ARG A 265 15.00 -30.61 8.42
C ARG A 265 14.73 -30.82 9.90
N ASN A 266 14.44 -29.74 10.61
CA ASN A 266 14.03 -29.82 12.00
C ASN A 266 12.69 -30.60 12.09
N PRO A 267 12.60 -31.70 12.86
CA PRO A 267 11.41 -32.55 12.89
C PRO A 267 10.12 -31.85 13.36
N VAL A 268 10.26 -30.79 14.17
CA VAL A 268 9.12 -30.06 14.75
C VAL A 268 8.67 -28.93 13.84
N THR A 269 9.61 -28.12 13.35
CA THR A 269 9.31 -26.89 12.58
C THR A 269 9.35 -27.09 11.07
N ASN A 270 9.84 -28.24 10.60
CA ASN A 270 10.04 -28.60 9.20
C ASN A 270 10.97 -27.63 8.41
N ARG A 271 11.69 -26.75 9.11
CA ARG A 271 12.67 -25.83 8.52
C ARG A 271 13.98 -26.56 8.24
N HIS A 272 14.65 -26.22 7.14
CA HIS A 272 15.98 -26.74 6.84
C HIS A 272 16.98 -26.42 7.97
N LEU A 273 17.87 -27.37 8.22
CA LEU A 273 19.03 -27.21 9.10
C LEU A 273 20.28 -27.11 8.23
N PRO A 274 20.73 -25.88 7.87
CA PRO A 274 21.86 -25.71 6.98
C PRO A 274 23.18 -26.08 7.67
N PHE A 275 24.16 -26.46 6.84
CA PHE A 275 25.54 -26.71 7.24
C PHE A 275 26.47 -25.57 6.79
N ASP A 276 27.52 -25.26 7.55
CA ASP A 276 28.35 -24.08 7.25
C ASP A 276 29.08 -24.21 5.91
N PHE A 277 29.75 -25.35 5.67
CA PHE A 277 30.42 -25.65 4.40
C PHE A 277 30.24 -27.10 3.97
N VAL A 278 30.22 -27.33 2.65
CA VAL A 278 30.27 -28.65 2.01
C VAL A 278 31.30 -28.64 0.89
N ILE A 279 32.20 -29.61 0.89
CA ILE A 279 33.13 -29.89 -0.21
C ILE A 279 32.54 -31.06 -1.00
N LYS A 280 31.99 -30.78 -2.18
CA LYS A 280 31.21 -31.77 -2.96
C LYS A 280 32.06 -32.96 -3.35
N SER A 281 33.26 -32.72 -3.89
CA SER A 281 34.17 -33.77 -4.36
C SER A 281 34.54 -34.80 -3.29
N LEU A 282 34.49 -34.40 -2.01
CA LEU A 282 34.85 -35.25 -0.88
C LEU A 282 33.64 -35.77 -0.09
N MET A 283 32.42 -35.39 -0.47
CA MET A 283 31.21 -35.62 0.35
C MET A 283 31.47 -35.25 1.82
N LYS A 284 32.05 -34.06 2.03
CA LYS A 284 32.51 -33.63 3.36
C LYS A 284 31.83 -32.34 3.80
N ILE A 285 31.24 -32.37 4.99
CA ILE A 285 30.64 -31.23 5.69
C ILE A 285 31.65 -30.66 6.69
N ILE A 286 31.72 -29.34 6.80
CA ILE A 286 32.49 -28.64 7.83
C ILE A 286 31.54 -27.70 8.60
N GLU A 287 31.52 -27.84 9.92
CA GLU A 287 30.82 -26.93 10.86
C GLU A 287 31.86 -26.11 11.64
N CYS A 288 31.59 -24.83 11.84
CA CYS A 288 32.38 -23.91 12.64
C CYS A 288 31.65 -23.62 13.95
N ASP A 289 31.95 -24.39 14.99
CA ASP A 289 31.26 -24.29 16.27
C ASP A 289 31.91 -23.23 17.18
N GLY A 290 31.10 -22.33 17.73
CA GLY A 290 31.53 -21.45 18.83
C GLY A 290 31.31 -22.06 20.21
N ASP A 291 31.82 -21.39 21.26
CA ASP A 291 31.68 -21.80 22.68
C ASP A 291 30.25 -22.20 23.10
N HIS A 292 29.23 -21.59 22.48
CA HIS A 292 27.81 -21.83 22.75
C HIS A 292 27.29 -23.22 22.33
N HIS A 293 28.07 -24.02 21.59
CA HIS A 293 27.77 -25.43 21.34
C HIS A 293 28.20 -26.33 22.51
N PHE A 294 29.05 -25.84 23.41
CA PHE A 294 29.70 -26.65 24.45
C PHE A 294 29.45 -26.12 25.87
N ILE A 295 29.14 -24.83 26.04
CA ILE A 295 29.04 -24.16 27.34
C ILE A 295 27.76 -23.32 27.41
N ASP A 296 27.03 -23.38 28.53
CA ASP A 296 25.92 -22.47 28.85
C ASP A 296 26.46 -21.05 29.06
N LEU A 297 26.17 -20.13 28.14
CA LEU A 297 26.60 -18.73 28.23
C LEU A 297 25.44 -17.86 28.75
N PRO A 298 25.61 -17.12 29.87
CA PRO A 298 24.53 -16.34 30.50
C PRO A 298 23.84 -15.29 29.63
N TYR A 299 24.50 -14.87 28.54
CA TYR A 299 24.01 -13.80 27.65
C TYR A 299 23.09 -14.30 26.52
N TYR A 300 22.97 -15.62 26.32
CA TYR A 300 22.01 -16.20 25.36
C TYR A 300 20.72 -16.60 26.10
N ASN A 301 19.79 -15.66 26.23
CA ASN A 301 18.48 -15.94 26.81
C ASN A 301 17.74 -17.07 26.05
N ASN A 302 17.31 -18.08 26.80
CA ASN A 302 16.24 -19.04 26.50
C ASN A 302 16.37 -19.91 25.23
N SER A 303 17.44 -20.68 25.10
CA SER A 303 17.37 -21.94 24.36
C SER A 303 18.03 -23.03 25.19
N ASP A 304 17.21 -23.95 25.70
CA ASP A 304 17.61 -25.15 26.42
C ASP A 304 18.83 -25.81 25.74
N HIS A 305 19.96 -25.85 26.43
CA HIS A 305 21.24 -26.33 25.90
C HIS A 305 21.10 -27.77 25.37
N GLY A 306 20.24 -28.58 26.00
CA GLY A 306 19.88 -29.93 25.57
C GLY A 306 19.31 -29.97 24.14
N GLN A 307 18.40 -29.03 23.80
CA GLN A 307 17.80 -28.97 22.46
C GLN A 307 18.82 -28.60 21.37
N LYS A 308 19.87 -27.84 21.71
CA LYS A 308 20.98 -27.55 20.77
C LYS A 308 21.86 -28.77 20.55
N GLN A 309 22.21 -29.50 21.61
CA GLN A 309 22.99 -30.74 21.49
C GLN A 309 22.23 -31.82 20.71
N GLU A 310 20.93 -31.99 20.96
CA GLU A 310 20.07 -32.90 20.21
C GLU A 310 20.02 -32.55 18.72
N ARG A 311 19.87 -31.26 18.40
CA ARG A 311 19.87 -30.78 17.02
C ARG A 311 21.20 -31.05 16.33
N ASP A 312 22.30 -30.84 17.02
CA ASP A 312 23.64 -31.08 16.49
C ASP A 312 23.85 -32.59 16.23
N LEU A 313 23.50 -33.46 17.18
CA LEU A 313 23.53 -34.92 17.02
C LEU A 313 22.66 -35.38 15.84
N TYR A 314 21.48 -34.79 15.69
CA TYR A 314 20.60 -35.04 14.55
C TYR A 314 21.26 -34.65 13.22
N LYS A 315 21.90 -33.47 13.13
CA LYS A 315 22.66 -33.07 11.94
C LYS A 315 23.77 -34.08 11.61
N ILE A 316 24.52 -34.57 12.61
CA ILE A 316 25.57 -35.60 12.40
C ILE A 316 24.96 -36.89 11.83
N LYS A 317 23.86 -37.35 12.42
CA LYS A 317 23.16 -38.56 11.98
C LYS A 317 22.70 -38.43 10.53
N MET A 318 21.99 -37.35 10.21
CA MET A 318 21.49 -37.11 8.86
C MET A 318 22.60 -37.01 7.82
N ALA A 319 23.72 -36.34 8.15
CA ALA A 319 24.88 -36.28 7.29
C ALA A 319 25.44 -37.68 6.98
N LYS A 320 25.64 -38.51 8.02
CA LYS A 320 26.19 -39.86 7.88
C LYS A 320 25.27 -40.79 7.07
N GLU A 321 23.97 -40.75 7.32
CA GLU A 321 22.97 -41.54 6.59
C GLU A 321 22.93 -41.18 5.09
N ASN A 322 23.29 -39.95 4.75
CA ASN A 322 23.35 -39.47 3.37
C ASN A 322 24.79 -39.49 2.79
N GLY A 323 25.70 -40.25 3.40
CA GLY A 323 27.03 -40.51 2.86
C GLY A 323 28.06 -39.40 3.07
N TYR A 324 27.76 -38.40 3.91
CA TYR A 324 28.70 -37.33 4.24
C TYR A 324 29.55 -37.68 5.46
N SER A 325 30.84 -37.36 5.37
CA SER A 325 31.71 -37.23 6.55
C SER A 325 31.64 -35.80 7.10
N MET A 326 31.73 -35.63 8.42
CA MET A 326 31.60 -34.32 9.05
C MET A 326 32.83 -33.96 9.88
N VAL A 327 33.35 -32.75 9.67
CA VAL A 327 34.43 -32.16 10.44
C VAL A 327 33.87 -30.97 11.21
N ARG A 328 34.15 -30.89 12.51
CA ARG A 328 33.74 -29.79 13.37
C ARG A 328 34.97 -29.01 13.80
N LEU A 329 35.03 -27.73 13.48
CA LEU A 329 36.11 -26.82 13.83
C LEU A 329 35.65 -25.97 15.02
N TYR A 330 36.33 -26.12 16.15
CA TYR A 330 36.02 -25.36 17.35
C TYR A 330 36.69 -23.99 17.35
N GLN A 331 35.90 -22.93 17.46
CA GLN A 331 36.38 -21.57 17.68
C GLN A 331 36.35 -21.23 19.17
N ARG A 332 37.53 -21.28 19.81
CA ARG A 332 37.72 -20.80 21.18
C ARG A 332 37.79 -19.26 21.21
N ARG A 333 37.02 -18.62 22.10
CA ARG A 333 37.27 -17.20 22.44
C ARG A 333 38.55 -17.08 23.26
N ILE A 334 39.47 -16.23 22.80
CA ILE A 334 40.60 -15.75 23.60
C ILE A 334 40.14 -14.40 24.16
N SER A 335 40.02 -14.32 25.48
CA SER A 335 39.64 -13.13 26.25
C SER A 335 40.68 -12.04 26.19
#